data_AF-A0A443IZP9-F1
#
_entry.id   AF-A0A443IZP9-F1
#
_cell.length_a   1.000
_cell.length_b   1.000
_cell.length_c   1.000
_cell.angle_alpha   90.00
_cell.angle_beta   90.00
_cell.angle_gamma   90.00
#
_symmetry.space_group_name_H-M   'P 1'
#
loop_
_entity.id
_entity.type
_entity.pdbx_description
1 polymer ?
#
loop_
_entity_poly.entity_id
_entity_poly.type
_entity_poly.pdbx_seq_one_letter_code
_entity_poly.pdbx_strand_id
1 'polypeptide(L)'
;MKINSFNRPDTNPYSKQINHVEKQTRTERMDADQIQISKEAKELQQSSRFDAERKARVEQLKNQIEQGNYKVDPKKVAYSMAKYYFNQ
;
A
#
# COMPACT_ATOMS: atom_id res chain seq x y z
N MET A 1 -2.08 71.61 2.25
CA MET A 1 -2.27 70.72 1.08
C MET A 1 -1.42 69.46 1.29
N LYS A 2 -2.00 68.26 1.21
CA LYS A 2 -1.29 66.98 1.33
C LYS A 2 -1.02 66.43 -0.07
N ILE A 3 0.24 66.13 -0.37
CA ILE A 3 0.68 65.61 -1.68
C ILE A 3 0.80 64.09 -1.53
N ASN A 4 -0.04 63.33 -2.25
CA ASN A 4 0.06 61.87 -2.29
C ASN A 4 1.11 61.46 -3.34
N SER A 5 2.16 60.77 -2.90
CA SER A 5 3.15 60.19 -3.82
C SER A 5 2.52 59.00 -4.55
N PHE A 6 2.40 59.10 -5.88
CA PHE A 6 1.94 58.00 -6.72
C PHE A 6 2.96 56.86 -6.68
N ASN A 7 2.51 55.68 -6.27
CA ASN A 7 3.31 54.47 -6.19
C ASN A 7 3.73 54.04 -7.61
N ARG A 8 5.02 54.14 -7.94
CA ARG A 8 5.54 53.69 -9.24
C ARG A 8 5.65 52.16 -9.21
N PRO A 9 5.12 51.42 -10.21
CA PRO A 9 5.36 50.00 -10.29
C PRO A 9 6.84 49.74 -10.59
N ASP A 10 7.50 48.98 -9.72
CA ASP A 10 8.89 48.58 -9.87
C ASP A 10 9.00 47.49 -10.96
N THR A 11 9.10 47.92 -12.21
CA THR A 11 9.18 47.03 -13.37
C THR A 11 10.62 46.60 -13.62
N ASN A 12 11.21 45.82 -12.70
CA ASN A 12 12.51 45.22 -12.94
C ASN A 12 12.38 44.00 -13.89
N PRO A 13 12.87 44.06 -15.14
CA PRO A 13 12.69 42.98 -16.13
C PRO A 13 13.44 41.69 -15.77
N TYR A 14 14.46 41.76 -14.90
CA TYR A 14 15.25 40.60 -14.49
C TYR A 14 14.53 39.68 -13.48
N SER A 15 13.60 40.22 -12.68
CA SER A 15 12.83 39.41 -11.72
C SER A 15 11.95 38.37 -12.43
N LYS A 16 11.51 38.65 -13.66
CA LYS A 16 10.70 37.73 -14.45
C LYS A 16 11.47 36.47 -14.88
N GLN A 17 12.78 36.57 -15.09
CA GLN A 17 13.62 35.44 -15.48
C GLN A 17 13.83 34.46 -14.32
N ILE A 18 14.06 34.98 -13.10
CA ILE A 18 14.20 34.15 -11.88
C ILE A 18 12.92 33.33 -11.64
N ASN A 19 11.76 33.97 -11.78
CA ASN A 19 10.46 33.31 -11.65
C ASN A 19 10.19 32.25 -12.75
N HIS A 20 10.79 32.38 -13.93
CA HIS A 20 10.63 31.42 -15.03
C HIS A 20 11.48 30.16 -14.78
N VAL A 21 12.70 30.32 -14.26
CA VAL A 21 13.60 29.22 -13.92
C VAL A 21 13.05 28.39 -12.76
N GLU A 22 12.48 29.01 -11.73
CA GLU A 22 11.81 28.28 -10.62
C GLU A 22 10.55 27.49 -11.05
N LYS A 23 9.85 27.94 -12.11
CA LYS A 23 8.70 27.22 -12.65
C LYS A 23 9.10 26.00 -13.47
N GLN A 24 10.23 26.06 -14.18
CA GLN A 24 10.76 24.91 -14.93
C GLN A 24 11.27 23.80 -13.98
N THR A 25 11.95 24.13 -12.89
CA THR A 25 12.41 23.11 -11.93
C THR A 25 11.29 22.40 -11.16
N ARG A 26 10.11 23.01 -11.03
CA ARG A 26 8.92 22.35 -10.43
C ARG A 26 8.15 21.44 -11.37
N THR A 27 8.31 21.61 -12.68
CA THR A 27 7.61 20.80 -13.69
C THR A 27 8.37 19.53 -14.07
N GLU A 28 9.63 19.41 -13.65
CA GLU A 28 10.45 18.19 -13.77
C GLU A 28 10.33 17.26 -12.55
N ARG A 29 9.20 17.28 -11.83
CA ARG A 29 8.85 16.13 -10.98
C ARG A 29 8.46 15.01 -11.92
N MET A 30 9.47 14.27 -12.35
CA MET A 30 9.34 12.99 -13.05
C MET A 30 8.28 12.19 -12.31
N ASP A 31 7.14 11.94 -12.96
CA ASP A 31 6.14 11.01 -12.46
C ASP A 31 6.84 9.65 -12.34
N ALA A 32 7.23 9.30 -11.11
CA ALA A 32 7.85 8.02 -10.83
C ALA A 32 6.81 6.93 -11.04
N ASP A 33 7.20 5.83 -11.69
CA ASP A 33 6.32 4.67 -11.84
C ASP A 33 5.81 4.22 -10.46
N GLN A 34 4.50 4.32 -10.25
CA GLN A 34 3.84 3.89 -9.02
C GLN A 34 3.11 2.57 -9.26
N ILE A 35 3.46 1.55 -8.49
CA ILE A 35 2.71 0.29 -8.43
C ILE A 35 1.64 0.41 -7.35
N GLN A 36 0.36 0.40 -7.75
CA GLN A 36 -0.77 0.40 -6.83
C GLN A 36 -1.49 -0.95 -6.83
N ILE A 37 -1.88 -1.43 -5.64
CA ILE A 37 -2.75 -2.61 -5.51
C ILE A 37 -4.15 -2.24 -6.02
N SER A 38 -4.72 -3.06 -6.91
CA SER A 38 -6.05 -2.80 -7.49
C SER A 38 -7.13 -2.74 -6.40
N LYS A 39 -8.18 -1.97 -6.67
CA LYS A 39 -9.33 -1.84 -5.75
C LYS A 39 -9.98 -3.21 -5.47
N GLU A 40 -10.13 -4.01 -6.52
CA GLU A 40 -10.67 -5.38 -6.43
C GLU A 40 -9.78 -6.29 -5.57
N ALA A 41 -8.45 -6.23 -5.71
CA ALA A 41 -7.53 -7.03 -4.90
C ALA A 41 -7.60 -6.65 -3.41
N LYS A 42 -7.79 -5.36 -3.10
CA LYS A 42 -8.01 -4.89 -1.71
C LYS A 42 -9.33 -5.44 -1.15
N GLU A 43 -10.39 -5.44 -1.95
CA GLU A 43 -11.69 -5.98 -1.53
C GLU A 43 -11.61 -7.51 -1.30
N LEU A 44 -10.90 -8.24 -2.16
CA LEU A 44 -10.65 -9.69 -1.97
C LEU A 44 -9.80 -9.98 -0.73
N GLN A 45 -8.79 -9.15 -0.44
CA GLN A 45 -7.95 -9.30 0.76
C GLN A 45 -8.74 -9.05 2.06
N GLN A 46 -9.78 -8.24 2.01
CA GLN A 46 -10.64 -7.92 3.16
C GLN A 46 -11.60 -9.04 3.56
N SER A 47 -11.44 -10.27 3.06
CA SER A 47 -12.24 -11.45 3.44
C SER A 47 -12.04 -11.85 4.92
N SER A 48 -12.50 -11.01 5.84
CA SER A 48 -12.44 -11.14 7.31
C SER A 48 -13.26 -12.30 7.87
N ARG A 49 -14.13 -12.91 7.04
CA ARG A 49 -14.98 -14.03 7.46
C ARG A 49 -14.19 -15.30 7.80
N PHE A 50 -13.02 -15.49 7.21
CA PHE A 50 -12.18 -16.67 7.50
C PHE A 50 -11.53 -16.65 8.88
N ASP A 51 -11.50 -15.51 9.57
CA ASP A 51 -10.71 -15.36 10.79
C ASP A 51 -11.32 -16.07 12.01
N ALA A 52 -12.65 -16.08 12.14
CA ALA A 52 -13.31 -16.72 13.28
C ALA A 52 -13.20 -18.25 13.23
N GLU A 53 -13.52 -18.85 12.09
CA GLU A 53 -13.40 -20.30 11.88
C GLU A 53 -11.94 -20.76 11.98
N ARG A 54 -11.00 -19.97 11.47
CA ARG A 54 -9.57 -20.25 11.59
C ARG A 54 -9.10 -20.20 13.04
N LYS A 55 -9.54 -19.22 13.83
CA LYS A 55 -9.22 -19.13 15.26
C LYS A 55 -9.69 -20.37 16.02
N ALA A 56 -10.96 -20.76 15.84
CA ALA A 56 -11.51 -21.95 16.47
C ALA A 56 -10.72 -23.22 16.10
N ARG A 57 -10.36 -23.37 14.81
CA ARG A 57 -9.56 -24.52 14.35
C ARG A 57 -8.17 -24.54 14.97
N VAL A 58 -7.52 -23.38 15.10
CA VAL A 58 -6.19 -23.28 15.71
C VAL A 58 -6.24 -23.63 17.20
N GLU A 59 -7.25 -23.17 17.93
CA GLU A 59 -7.43 -23.50 19.35
C GLU A 59 -7.63 -25.01 19.55
N GLN A 60 -8.45 -25.65 18.72
CA GLN A 60 -8.64 -27.10 18.75
C GLN A 60 -7.31 -27.86 18.53
N LEU A 61 -6.51 -27.43 17.55
CA LEU A 61 -5.22 -28.05 17.27
C LEU A 61 -4.23 -27.85 18.43
N LYS A 62 -4.19 -26.67 19.05
CA LYS A 62 -3.35 -26.40 20.23
C LYS A 62 -3.68 -27.36 21.37
N ASN A 63 -4.97 -27.50 21.69
CA ASN A 63 -5.42 -28.41 22.74
C ASN A 63 -5.01 -29.87 22.45
N GLN A 64 -5.11 -30.32 21.19
CA GLN A 64 -4.68 -31.67 20.80
C GLN A 64 -3.16 -31.88 20.93
N ILE A 65 -2.38 -30.85 20.64
CA ILE A 65 -0.91 -30.89 20.78
C ILE A 65 -0.51 -30.93 22.25
N GLU A 66 -1.10 -30.08 23.09
CA GLU A 66 -0.85 -30.04 24.54
C GLU A 66 -1.19 -31.35 25.22
N GLN A 67 -2.28 -32.00 24.80
CA GLN A 67 -2.68 -33.33 25.30
C GLN A 67 -1.83 -34.47 24.75
N GLY A 68 -0.92 -34.21 23.80
CA GLY A 68 -0.11 -35.25 23.13
C GLY A 68 -0.89 -36.13 22.14
N ASN A 69 -2.14 -35.77 21.83
CA ASN A 69 -3.03 -36.54 20.97
C ASN A 69 -2.91 -36.17 19.48
N TYR A 70 -2.15 -35.12 19.16
CA TYR A 70 -1.92 -34.72 17.78
C TYR A 70 -0.94 -35.66 17.07
N LYS A 71 -1.44 -36.39 16.07
CA LYS A 71 -0.62 -37.27 15.22
C LYS A 71 -0.46 -36.66 13.84
N VAL A 72 0.79 -36.44 13.45
CA VAL A 72 1.14 -36.02 12.10
C VAL A 72 0.87 -37.18 11.14
N ASP A 73 0.06 -36.94 10.11
CA ASP A 73 -0.22 -37.91 9.05
C ASP A 73 0.57 -37.51 7.79
N PRO A 74 1.64 -38.26 7.43
CA PRO A 74 2.47 -37.95 6.27
C PRO A 74 1.68 -37.93 4.94
N LYS A 75 0.62 -38.75 4.82
CA LYS A 75 -0.20 -38.79 3.60
C LYS A 75 -0.99 -37.51 3.45
N LYS A 76 -1.57 -36.98 4.55
CA LYS A 76 -2.28 -35.70 4.54
C LYS A 76 -1.34 -34.53 4.23
N VAL A 77 -0.10 -34.57 4.74
CA VAL A 77 0.91 -33.56 4.42
C VAL A 77 1.23 -33.58 2.93
N ALA A 78 1.58 -34.74 2.38
CA ALA A 78 1.87 -34.89 0.96
C ALA A 78 0.70 -34.46 0.07
N TYR A 79 -0.52 -34.88 0.42
CA TYR A 79 -1.74 -34.47 -0.27
C TYR A 79 -1.93 -32.94 -0.24
N SER A 80 -1.72 -32.30 0.92
CA SER A 80 -1.89 -30.85 1.05
C SER A 80 -0.87 -30.08 0.22
N MET A 81 0.37 -30.56 0.19
CA MET A 81 1.41 -29.98 -0.67
C MET A 81 1.05 -30.15 -2.15
N ALA A 82 0.65 -31.35 -2.56
CA ALA A 82 0.29 -31.62 -3.94
C ALA A 82 -0.92 -30.78 -4.39
N LYS A 83 -1.95 -30.70 -3.55
CA LYS A 83 -3.13 -29.88 -3.80
C LYS A 83 -2.80 -28.40 -3.95
N TYR A 84 -1.92 -27.87 -3.09
CA TYR A 84 -1.56 -26.44 -3.11
C TYR A 84 -0.70 -26.06 -4.32
N TYR A 85 0.29 -26.88 -4.66
CA TYR A 85 1.26 -26.55 -5.72
C TYR A 85 0.86 -27.04 -7.11
N PHE A 86 0.11 -28.14 -7.20
CA PHE A 86 -0.20 -28.80 -8.47
C PHE A 86 -1.69 -28.77 -8.85
N ASN A 87 -2.57 -28.17 -8.02
CA ASN A 87 -4.02 -28.11 -8.24
C ASN A 87 -4.66 -29.49 -8.55
N GLN A 88 -4.12 -30.57 -7.96
CA GLN A 88 -4.66 -31.94 -8.05
C GLN A 88 -5.47 -32.31 -6.81
#